data_AF-A0A8X6VFP6-F1
#
_entry.id   AF-A0A8X6VFP6-F1
#
_cell.length_a   1.000
_cell.length_b   1.000
_cell.length_c   1.000
_cell.angle_alpha   90.00
_cell.angle_beta   90.00
_cell.angle_gamma   90.00
#
_symmetry.space_group_name_H-M   'P 1'
#
loop_
_entity.id
_entity.type
_entity.pdbx_description
1 polymer ?
#
loop_
_entity_poly.entity_id
_entity_poly.type
_entity_poly.pdbx_seq_one_letter_code
_entity_poly.pdbx_strand_id
1 'polypeptide(L)'
;MSACHDRHLLRMAMNDRTASSRQLEALWSTATSVLMSASSIRRRVLHRELCARLRLYRIPLTANHRRLRRQWAHKPRAWQAD
;
A
#
# COMPACT_ATOMS: atom_id res chain seq x y z
N MET A 1 15.08 -7.33 19.71
CA MET A 1 14.54 -8.04 18.52
C MET A 1 15.23 -7.48 17.27
N SER A 2 15.72 -8.35 16.39
CA SER A 2 16.64 -8.01 15.29
C SER A 2 16.00 -7.15 14.18
N ALA A 3 16.76 -6.21 13.60
CA ALA A 3 16.38 -5.35 12.47
C ALA A 3 15.88 -6.12 11.22
N CYS A 4 16.16 -7.42 11.13
CA CYS A 4 15.58 -8.30 10.12
C CYS A 4 14.05 -8.44 10.27
N HIS A 5 13.57 -8.61 11.51
CA HIS A 5 12.15 -8.80 11.82
C HIS A 5 11.33 -7.55 11.45
N ASP A 6 11.85 -6.37 11.77
CA ASP A 6 11.17 -5.12 11.41
C ASP A 6 11.10 -4.94 9.89
N ARG A 7 12.17 -5.25 9.15
CA ARG A 7 12.13 -5.20 7.68
C ARG A 7 11.12 -6.17 7.08
N HIS A 8 11.01 -7.38 7.64
CA HIS A 8 10.01 -8.35 7.21
C HIS A 8 8.58 -7.85 7.45
N LEU A 9 8.31 -7.32 8.65
CA LEU A 9 7.01 -6.75 9.00
C LEU A 9 6.60 -5.61 8.06
N LEU A 10 7.54 -4.70 7.76
CA LEU A 10 7.28 -3.58 6.84
C LEU A 10 6.98 -4.07 5.42
N ARG A 11 7.70 -5.09 4.93
CA ARG A 11 7.42 -5.68 3.61
C ARG A 11 6.02 -6.29 3.55
N MET A 12 5.59 -6.98 4.61
CA MET A 12 4.22 -7.51 4.69
C MET A 12 3.18 -6.39 4.62
N ALA A 13 3.35 -5.33 5.42
CA ALA A 13 2.45 -4.18 5.42
C ALA A 13 2.44 -3.41 4.08
N MET A 14 3.55 -3.40 3.34
CA MET A 14 3.62 -2.78 2.02
C MET A 14 2.99 -3.63 0.91
N ASN A 15 3.08 -4.95 1.01
CA ASN A 15 2.43 -5.87 0.08
C ASN A 15 0.91 -5.82 0.24
N ASP A 16 0.41 -5.89 1.47
CA ASP A 16 -1.01 -5.72 1.77
C ASP A 16 -1.25 -4.41 2.52
N ARG A 17 -1.34 -3.32 1.75
CA ARG A 17 -1.59 -1.97 2.26
C ARG A 17 -2.95 -1.80 2.94
N THR A 18 -3.82 -2.82 2.86
CA THR A 18 -5.17 -2.80 3.43
C THR A 18 -5.30 -3.69 4.66
N ALA A 19 -4.27 -4.49 4.96
CA ALA A 19 -4.25 -5.33 6.13
C ALA A 19 -4.34 -4.49 7.42
N SER A 20 -5.30 -4.83 8.25
CA SER A 20 -5.38 -4.35 9.62
C SER A 20 -4.23 -4.92 10.46
N SER A 21 -3.94 -4.28 11.60
CA SER A 21 -2.89 -4.78 12.51
C SER A 21 -3.16 -6.19 13.03
N ARG A 22 -4.43 -6.63 13.13
CA ARG A 22 -4.79 -8.02 13.48
C ARG A 22 -4.50 -9.01 12.35
N GLN A 23 -4.77 -8.61 11.11
CA GLN A 23 -4.42 -9.44 9.95
C GLN A 23 -2.90 -9.58 9.83
N LEU A 24 -2.16 -8.48 10.05
CA LEU A 24 -0.70 -8.51 10.10
C LEU A 24 -0.17 -9.38 11.25
N GLU A 25 -0.82 -9.39 12.42
CA GLU A 25 -0.50 -10.28 13.55
C GLU A 25 -0.67 -11.75 13.20
N ALA A 26 -1.78 -12.12 12.57
CA ALA A 26 -2.02 -13.49 12.14
C ALA A 26 -0.96 -13.94 11.12
N LEU A 27 -0.73 -13.13 10.07
CA LEU A 27 0.28 -13.40 9.05
C LEU A 27 1.69 -13.48 9.65
N TRP A 28 2.02 -12.62 10.61
CA TRP A 28 3.31 -12.60 11.27
C TRP A 28 3.54 -13.86 12.10
N SER A 29 2.52 -14.26 12.86
CA SER A 29 2.57 -15.46 13.70
C SER A 29 2.75 -16.72 12.85
N THR A 30 2.07 -16.81 11.71
CA THR A 30 2.26 -17.92 10.75
C THR A 30 3.64 -17.91 10.12
N ALA A 31 4.19 -16.74 9.77
CA ALA A 31 5.46 -16.64 9.06
C ALA A 31 6.70 -16.82 9.95
N THR A 32 6.63 -16.40 11.22
CA THR A 32 7.81 -16.24 12.08
C THR A 32 7.76 -17.11 13.34
N SER A 33 6.60 -17.72 13.65
CA SER A 33 6.36 -18.45 14.92
C SER A 33 6.61 -17.63 16.20
N VAL A 34 6.74 -16.31 16.06
CA VAL A 34 6.91 -15.36 17.18
C VAL A 34 5.59 -14.65 17.40
N LEU A 35 5.07 -14.72 18.62
CA LEU A 35 3.87 -14.00 19.02
C LEU A 35 4.16 -12.49 19.16
N MET A 36 3.41 -11.69 18.42
CA MET A 36 3.43 -10.23 18.53
C MET A 36 2.00 -9.71 18.50
N SER A 37 1.64 -8.93 19.51
CA SER A 37 0.30 -8.32 19.56
C SER A 37 0.07 -7.34 18.41
N ALA A 38 -1.18 -7.21 17.95
CA ALA A 38 -1.59 -6.17 17.01
C ALA A 38 -1.16 -4.74 17.45
N SER A 39 -1.17 -4.46 18.76
CA SER A 39 -0.74 -3.15 19.28
C SER A 39 0.76 -2.89 19.07
N SER A 40 1.59 -3.93 19.24
CA SER A 40 3.03 -3.87 18.99
C SER A 40 3.33 -3.70 17.50
N ILE A 41 2.60 -4.43 16.64
CA ILE A 41 2.69 -4.28 15.19
C ILE A 41 2.31 -2.87 14.75
N ARG A 42 1.17 -2.35 15.23
CA ARG A 42 0.72 -0.98 14.93
C ARG A 42 1.80 0.03 15.30
N ARG A 43 2.37 -0.07 16.51
CA ARG A 43 3.41 0.87 16.98
C ARG A 43 4.63 0.85 16.05
N ARG A 44 5.09 -0.33 15.65
CA ARG A 44 6.29 -0.46 14.78
C ARG A 44 6.05 0.03 13.36
N VAL A 45 4.88 -0.25 12.80
CA VAL A 45 4.49 0.21 11.46
C VAL A 45 4.39 1.74 11.45
N LEU A 46 3.75 2.34 12.47
CA LEU A 46 3.65 3.80 12.62
C LEU A 46 5.00 4.47 12.91
N HIS A 47 5.89 3.84 13.70
CA HIS A 47 7.25 4.35 13.94
C HIS A 47 8.06 4.49 12.64
N ARG A 48 7.70 3.75 11.60
CA ARG A 48 8.33 3.84 10.27
C ARG A 48 7.48 4.63 9.29
N GLU A 49 6.54 5.43 9.80
CA GLU A 49 5.64 6.30 9.05
C GLU A 49 4.78 5.57 8.01
N LEU A 50 4.65 4.25 8.14
CA LEU A 50 3.70 3.50 7.35
C LEU A 50 2.33 3.66 8.01
N CYS A 51 1.44 4.36 7.32
CA CYS A 51 0.04 4.42 7.65
C CYS A 51 -0.79 4.04 6.42
N ALA A 52 -1.93 3.40 6.63
CA ALA A 52 -2.87 3.17 5.55
C ALA A 52 -3.35 4.54 5.05
N ARG A 53 -3.06 4.87 3.79
CA ARG A 53 -3.61 6.07 3.17
C ARG A 53 -5.12 5.88 3.03
N LEU A 54 -5.89 6.93 3.32
CA LEU A 54 -7.33 6.93 3.06
C LEU A 54 -7.56 6.48 1.61
N ARG A 55 -8.42 5.47 1.40
CA ARG A 55 -8.76 5.04 0.04
C ARG A 55 -9.38 6.23 -0.68
N LEU A 56 -8.65 6.79 -1.64
CA LEU A 56 -9.26 7.68 -2.61
C LEU A 56 -10.27 6.85 -3.41
N TYR A 57 -11.50 7.32 -3.48
CA TYR A 57 -12.51 6.70 -4.33
C TYR A 57 -12.00 6.70 -5.77
N ARG A 58 -11.63 5.52 -6.29
CA ARG A 58 -11.19 5.37 -7.68
C ARG A 58 -12.37 4.90 -8.49
N ILE A 59 -12.85 5.77 -9.39
CA ILE A 59 -13.83 5.38 -10.41
C ILE A 59 -13.22 4.26 -11.25
N PRO A 60 -13.82 3.05 -11.30
CA PRO A 60 -13.28 1.95 -12.07
C PRO A 60 -13.31 2.32 -13.55
N LEU A 61 -12.14 2.51 -14.14
CA LEU A 61 -12.01 2.73 -15.58
C LEU A 61 -12.03 1.37 -16.29
N THR A 62 -12.97 1.22 -17.22
CA THR A 62 -12.98 0.12 -18.19
C THR A 62 -11.68 0.12 -19.02
N ALA A 63 -11.35 -1.02 -19.64
CA ALA A 63 -10.17 -1.10 -20.50
C ALA A 63 -10.19 -0.05 -21.62
N ASN A 64 -11.37 0.22 -22.20
CA ASN A 64 -11.54 1.26 -23.21
C ASN A 64 -11.25 2.66 -22.65
N HIS A 65 -11.77 3.00 -21.46
CA HIS A 65 -11.50 4.29 -20.81
C HIS A 65 -9.99 4.48 -20.56
N ARG A 66 -9.28 3.43 -20.13
CA ARG A 66 -7.83 3.50 -19.93
C ARG A 66 -7.08 3.77 -21.24
N ARG A 67 -7.49 3.11 -22.33
CA ARG A 67 -6.90 3.29 -23.66
C ARG A 67 -7.09 4.74 -24.17
N LEU A 68 -8.32 5.24 -24.15
CA LEU A 68 -8.66 6.59 -24.60
C LEU A 68 -7.92 7.65 -23.78
N ARG A 69 -7.87 7.49 -22.46
CA ARG A 69 -7.16 8.43 -21.57
C ARG A 69 -5.65 8.47 -21.87
N ARG A 70 -5.03 7.32 -22.15
CA ARG A 70 -3.62 7.27 -22.56
C ARG A 70 -3.41 7.96 -23.90
N GLN A 71 -4.24 7.65 -24.89
CA GLN A 71 -4.19 8.31 -26.20
C GLN A 71 -4.30 9.83 -26.05
N TRP A 72 -5.25 10.32 -25.24
CA TRP A 72 -5.42 11.74 -24.99
C TRP A 72 -4.20 12.37 -24.29
N ALA A 73 -3.61 11.69 -23.29
CA ALA A 73 -2.42 12.17 -22.60
C ALA A 73 -1.18 12.23 -23.51
N HIS A 74 -1.08 11.34 -24.49
CA HIS A 74 0.02 11.31 -25.46
C HIS A 74 -0.21 12.22 -26.67
N LYS A 75 -1.41 12.80 -26.83
CA LYS A 75 -1.63 13.78 -27.90
C LYS A 75 -0.80 15.03 -27.60
N PRO A 76 0.04 15.50 -28.53
CA PRO A 76 0.67 16.80 -28.44
C PRO A 76 -0.44 17.86 -28.29
N ARG A 77 -0.34 18.71 -27.27
CA ARG A 77 -1.18 19.90 -27.22
C ARG A 77 -0.57 20.89 -28.20
N ALA A 78 -1.16 21.01 -29.38
CA ALA A 78 -0.99 22.20 -30.21
C ALA A 78 -1.78 23.35 -29.52
N TRP A 79 -1.30 23.77 -28.35
CA TRP A 79 -1.77 25.00 -27.74
C TRP A 79 -1.09 26.14 -28.49
N GLN A 80 -1.80 26.72 -29.45
CA GLN A 80 -1.49 28.03 -29.99
C GLN A 80 -2.41 29.01 -29.25
N ALA A 81 -1.82 29.99 -28.57
CA ALA A 81 -2.57 31.15 -28.13
C ALA A 81 -2.53 32.13 -29.31
N ASP A 82 -3.65 32.26 -30.01
CA ASP A 82 -3.84 33.34 -30.99
C ASP A 82 -3.93 34.69 -30.25
#